data_AF-A0A7S0UCD1-F1
#
_entry.id   AF-A0A7S0UCD1-F1
#
_cell.length_a   1.000
_cell.length_b   1.000
_cell.length_c   1.000
_cell.angle_alpha   90.00
_cell.angle_beta   90.00
_cell.angle_gamma   90.00
#
_symmetry.space_group_name_H-M   'P 1'
#
loop_
_entity.id
_entity.type
_entity.pdbx_description
1 polymer ?
#
loop_
_entity_poly.entity_id
_entity_poly.type
_entity_poly.pdbx_seq_one_letter_code
_entity_poly.pdbx_strand_id
1 'polypeptide(L)'
;MERVKEVKNRFAGSTVNDILSAVLALTIKRYLREEGDPVLGHWRGVSACFSVSLRKPGESLRETFGNRVCNDFMRFPFTEMNTRIDAVWAVKRQIDLVKSSPAAYACDLVLQQVARFLSYGQLALFLKHCISKYTILLSNVPGPQTPCYFGGEEVDDLHFYTFLPVGCYCGLVSYNGKVSCSFASDAHLPDPTHLAHRWADEFDDLYHEVLTHKGPLQEPPHPALPFVGEAASRALLRCALAAGAVGVAAAVLG
;
A
#
# COMPACT_ATOMS: atom_id res chain seq x y z
N MET A 1 17.79 -4.64 -7.68
CA MET A 1 17.60 -3.20 -7.34
C MET A 1 18.04 -2.27 -8.46
N GLU A 2 19.17 -2.50 -9.12
CA GLU A 2 19.67 -1.62 -10.21
C GLU A 2 18.67 -1.47 -11.36
N ARG A 3 18.15 -2.58 -11.89
CA ARG A 3 17.09 -2.58 -12.92
C ARG A 3 15.86 -1.75 -12.52
N VAL A 4 15.47 -1.80 -11.24
CA VAL A 4 14.34 -1.01 -10.71
C VAL A 4 14.67 0.48 -10.72
N LYS A 5 15.91 0.85 -10.34
CA LYS A 5 16.39 2.25 -10.40
C LYS A 5 16.45 2.76 -11.84
N GLU A 6 16.87 1.93 -12.78
CA GLU A 6 16.90 2.25 -14.21
C GLU A 6 15.51 2.57 -14.75
N VAL A 7 14.52 1.71 -14.48
CA VAL A 7 13.11 1.97 -14.81
C VAL A 7 12.63 3.25 -14.16
N LYS A 8 12.83 3.41 -12.85
CA LYS A 8 12.45 4.62 -12.09
C LYS A 8 13.01 5.89 -12.73
N ASN A 9 14.26 5.89 -13.19
CA ASN A 9 14.89 7.06 -13.81
C ASN A 9 14.22 7.49 -15.14
N ARG A 10 13.44 6.63 -15.79
CA ARG A 10 12.66 6.97 -17.00
C ARG A 10 11.37 7.73 -16.69
N PHE A 11 10.87 7.66 -15.46
CA PHE A 11 9.63 8.30 -15.02
C PHE A 11 9.94 9.51 -14.15
N ALA A 12 9.70 10.72 -14.66
CA ALA A 12 9.96 11.96 -13.96
C ALA A 12 9.24 12.01 -12.60
N GLY A 13 9.97 12.39 -11.54
CA GLY A 13 9.41 12.52 -10.20
C GLY A 13 8.99 11.21 -9.52
N SER A 14 9.28 10.05 -10.11
CA SER A 14 8.96 8.75 -9.52
C SER A 14 10.00 8.28 -8.50
N THR A 15 9.56 7.44 -7.57
CA THR A 15 10.37 6.78 -6.55
C THR A 15 10.41 5.27 -6.80
N VAL A 16 11.36 4.56 -6.17
CA VAL A 16 11.41 3.09 -6.23
C VAL A 16 10.09 2.47 -5.75
N ASN A 17 9.45 3.07 -4.74
CA ASN A 17 8.18 2.59 -4.21
C ASN A 17 7.05 2.68 -5.24
N ASP A 18 7.06 3.70 -6.10
CA ASP A 18 6.05 3.84 -7.15
C ASP A 18 6.19 2.72 -8.19
N ILE A 19 7.43 2.39 -8.59
CA ILE A 19 7.71 1.29 -9.52
C ILE A 19 7.30 -0.06 -8.91
N LEU A 20 7.71 -0.36 -7.68
CA LEU A 20 7.37 -1.63 -7.02
C LEU A 20 5.86 -1.76 -6.79
N SER A 21 5.17 -0.67 -6.46
CA SER A 21 3.72 -0.67 -6.28
C SER A 21 2.99 -0.86 -7.62
N ALA A 22 3.53 -0.32 -8.72
CA ALA A 22 3.00 -0.54 -10.06
C ALA A 22 3.16 -1.99 -10.52
N VAL A 23 4.33 -2.60 -10.28
CA VAL A 23 4.56 -4.03 -10.56
C VAL A 23 3.59 -4.89 -9.74
N LEU A 24 3.34 -4.55 -8.47
CA LEU A 24 2.35 -5.25 -7.65
C LEU A 24 0.95 -5.14 -8.23
N ALA A 25 0.56 -3.94 -8.64
CA ALA A 25 -0.75 -3.70 -9.24
C ALA A 25 -0.93 -4.49 -10.55
N LEU A 26 0.11 -4.54 -11.39
CA LEU A 26 0.14 -5.34 -12.62
C LEU A 26 0.06 -6.86 -12.32
N THR A 27 0.79 -7.33 -11.31
CA THR A 27 0.77 -8.72 -10.84
C THR A 27 -0.63 -9.14 -10.43
N ILE A 28 -1.30 -8.32 -9.61
CA ILE A 28 -2.68 -8.55 -9.18
C ILE A 28 -3.64 -8.48 -10.37
N LYS A 29 -3.48 -7.47 -11.24
CA LYS A 29 -4.32 -7.31 -12.44
C LYS A 29 -4.24 -8.52 -13.36
N ARG A 30 -3.03 -9.05 -13.59
CA ARG A 30 -2.81 -10.24 -14.42
C ARG A 30 -3.46 -11.48 -13.81
N TYR A 31 -3.26 -11.71 -12.51
CA TYR A 31 -3.91 -12.80 -11.81
C TYR A 31 -5.44 -12.74 -11.93
N LEU A 32 -6.05 -11.60 -11.58
CA LEU A 32 -7.51 -11.42 -11.65
C LEU A 32 -8.05 -11.58 -13.07
N ARG A 33 -7.26 -11.21 -14.10
CA ARG A 33 -7.66 -11.37 -15.50
C ARG A 33 -7.71 -12.83 -15.90
N GLU A 34 -6.73 -13.61 -15.47
CA GLU A 34 -6.64 -15.04 -15.77
C GLU A 34 -7.69 -15.84 -15.00
N GLU A 35 -8.07 -15.40 -13.80
CA GLU A 35 -9.22 -15.93 -13.04
C GLU A 35 -10.58 -15.45 -13.57
N GLY A 36 -10.61 -14.52 -14.53
CA GLY A 36 -11.85 -13.97 -15.10
C GLY A 36 -12.66 -13.12 -14.10
N ASP A 37 -12.01 -12.52 -13.11
CA ASP A 37 -12.70 -11.78 -12.05
C ASP A 37 -13.29 -10.45 -12.58
N PRO A 38 -14.62 -10.22 -12.44
CA PRO A 38 -15.29 -9.02 -12.94
C PRO A 38 -14.84 -7.72 -12.24
N VAL A 39 -14.12 -7.81 -11.11
CA VAL A 39 -13.60 -6.65 -10.37
C VAL A 39 -12.70 -5.77 -11.23
N LEU A 40 -12.07 -6.32 -12.27
CA LEU A 40 -11.23 -5.58 -13.21
C LEU A 40 -11.98 -4.49 -13.98
N GLY A 41 -13.27 -4.71 -14.26
CA GLY A 41 -14.14 -3.73 -14.91
C GLY A 41 -14.84 -2.79 -13.93
N HIS A 42 -14.67 -2.99 -12.63
CA HIS A 42 -15.43 -2.28 -11.62
C HIS A 42 -14.63 -1.06 -11.09
N TRP A 43 -15.24 0.13 -11.11
CA TRP A 43 -14.59 1.39 -10.69
C TRP A 43 -14.11 1.40 -9.22
N ARG A 44 -14.71 0.56 -8.35
CA ARG A 44 -14.23 0.40 -6.97
C ARG A 44 -12.92 -0.40 -6.87
N GLY A 45 -12.61 -1.21 -7.88
CA GLY A 45 -11.40 -2.03 -7.98
C GLY A 45 -11.10 -2.85 -6.71
N VAL A 46 -9.83 -3.18 -6.55
CA VAL A 46 -9.26 -3.78 -5.34
C VAL A 46 -8.67 -2.67 -4.47
N SER A 47 -9.06 -2.60 -3.20
CA SER A 47 -8.54 -1.62 -2.25
C SER A 47 -7.36 -2.18 -1.45
N ALA A 48 -6.27 -1.41 -1.42
CA ALA A 48 -5.09 -1.70 -0.63
C ALA A 48 -4.95 -0.68 0.51
N CYS A 49 -4.66 -1.17 1.70
CA CYS A 49 -4.17 -0.38 2.81
C CYS A 49 -2.65 -0.37 2.78
N PHE A 50 -2.03 0.78 2.96
CA PHE A 50 -0.58 0.90 3.07
C PHE A 50 -0.21 1.87 4.18
N SER A 51 1.01 1.72 4.70
CA SER A 51 1.51 2.57 5.76
C SER A 51 2.30 3.75 5.21
N VAL A 52 1.96 4.95 5.66
CA VAL A 52 2.69 6.19 5.40
C VAL A 52 3.48 6.59 6.64
N SER A 53 4.73 7.01 6.43
CA SER A 53 5.55 7.56 7.52
C SER A 53 5.05 8.93 7.93
N LEU A 54 4.82 9.13 9.24
CA LEU A 54 4.47 10.43 9.84
C LEU A 54 5.72 11.21 10.28
N ARG A 55 6.91 10.69 10.02
CA ARG A 55 8.17 11.36 10.35
C ARG A 55 8.40 12.57 9.46
N LYS A 56 8.95 13.64 10.03
CA LYS A 56 9.33 14.82 9.25
C LYS A 56 10.55 14.49 8.38
N PRO A 57 10.71 15.14 7.21
CA PRO A 57 11.94 15.02 6.43
C PRO A 57 13.18 15.34 7.29
N GLY A 58 14.19 14.46 7.26
CA GLY A 58 15.43 14.61 8.04
C GLY A 58 15.39 14.05 9.47
N GLU A 59 14.24 13.56 9.95
CA GLU A 59 14.13 12.92 11.26
C GLU A 59 14.78 11.52 11.23
N SER A 60 15.80 11.31 12.08
CA SER A 60 16.57 10.05 12.12
C SER A 60 15.82 8.93 12.84
N LEU A 61 15.72 7.77 12.18
CA LEU A 61 15.20 6.52 12.79
C LEU A 61 15.98 6.09 14.04
N ARG A 62 17.24 6.52 14.19
CA ARG A 62 18.10 6.18 15.33
C ARG A 62 17.87 7.10 16.53
N GLU A 63 17.31 8.29 16.30
CA GLU A 63 17.10 9.32 17.33
C GLU A 63 15.65 9.33 17.81
N THR A 64 14.68 8.97 16.95
CA THR A 64 13.27 8.85 17.31
C THR A 64 12.78 7.41 17.27
N PHE A 65 12.70 6.80 18.46
CA PHE A 65 12.14 5.48 18.67
C PHE A 65 10.60 5.47 18.50
N GLY A 66 10.04 4.29 18.20
CA GLY A 66 8.60 4.06 18.09
C GLY A 66 8.06 4.04 16.66
N ASN A 67 6.87 3.46 16.49
CA ASN A 67 6.18 3.38 15.20
C ASN A 67 5.42 4.68 14.94
N ARG A 68 5.97 5.53 14.07
CA ARG A 68 5.32 6.76 13.60
C ARG A 68 4.78 6.57 12.19
N VAL A 69 3.78 5.72 12.07
CA VAL A 69 3.13 5.37 10.81
C VAL A 69 1.63 5.53 10.92
N CYS A 70 0.98 6.04 9.88
CA CYS A 70 -0.47 5.97 9.72
C CYS A 70 -0.80 5.05 8.57
N ASN A 71 -1.95 4.39 8.64
CA ASN A 71 -2.49 3.63 7.53
C ASN A 71 -3.37 4.52 6.67
N ASP A 72 -3.20 4.42 5.37
CA ASP A 72 -4.10 5.04 4.39
C ASP A 72 -4.50 4.00 3.33
N PHE A 73 -5.42 4.38 2.45
CA PHE A 73 -6.04 3.48 1.49
C PHE A 73 -5.91 4.02 0.08
N MET A 74 -5.55 3.14 -0.84
CA MET A 74 -5.65 3.38 -2.26
C MET A 74 -6.50 2.29 -2.92
N ARG A 75 -7.04 2.59 -4.09
CA ARG A 75 -7.62 1.58 -4.98
C ARG A 75 -6.66 1.39 -6.14
N PHE A 76 -6.42 0.14 -6.52
CA PHE A 76 -5.62 -0.11 -7.70
C PHE A 76 -6.38 0.37 -8.95
N PRO A 77 -5.79 1.29 -9.76
CA PRO A 77 -6.48 1.91 -10.88
C PRO A 77 -6.52 1.00 -12.12
N PHE A 78 -7.03 -0.24 -12.00
CA PHE A 78 -6.94 -1.26 -13.06
C PHE A 78 -7.51 -0.82 -14.41
N THR A 79 -8.55 0.01 -14.41
CA THR A 79 -9.19 0.57 -15.61
C THR A 79 -8.31 1.60 -16.34
N GLU A 80 -7.33 2.18 -15.67
CA GLU A 80 -6.37 3.14 -16.25
C GLU A 80 -5.11 2.45 -16.78
N MET A 81 -4.87 1.18 -16.41
CA MET A 81 -3.64 0.44 -16.74
C MET A 81 -3.72 -0.25 -18.11
N ASN A 82 -3.83 0.51 -19.20
CA ASN A 82 -3.88 -0.09 -20.54
C ASN A 82 -2.52 -0.65 -20.98
N THR A 83 -1.44 0.06 -20.63
CA THR A 83 -0.05 -0.38 -20.77
C THR A 83 0.62 -0.49 -19.40
N ARG A 84 1.83 -1.07 -19.32
CA ARG A 84 2.58 -1.11 -18.05
C ARG A 84 3.14 0.25 -17.70
N ILE A 85 3.47 1.06 -18.70
CA ILE A 85 3.82 2.48 -18.52
C ILE A 85 2.64 3.25 -17.90
N ASP A 86 1.40 3.05 -18.39
CA ASP A 86 0.21 3.68 -17.81
C ASP A 86 0.02 3.27 -16.35
N ALA A 87 0.31 2.00 -16.01
CA ALA A 87 0.21 1.51 -14.65
C ALA A 87 1.14 2.22 -13.68
N VAL A 88 2.37 2.52 -14.10
CA VAL A 88 3.31 3.31 -13.29
C VAL A 88 2.76 4.69 -13.01
N TRP A 89 2.26 5.39 -14.03
CA TRP A 89 1.68 6.72 -13.85
C TRP A 89 0.42 6.73 -13.00
N ALA A 90 -0.49 5.77 -13.23
CA ALA A 90 -1.73 5.66 -12.49
C ALA A 90 -1.50 5.37 -11.00
N VAL A 91 -0.59 4.44 -10.69
CA VAL A 91 -0.23 4.13 -9.30
C VAL A 91 0.49 5.30 -8.64
N LYS A 92 1.47 5.91 -9.34
CA LYS A 92 2.18 7.10 -8.83
C LYS A 92 1.21 8.20 -8.44
N ARG A 93 0.26 8.53 -9.32
CA ARG A 93 -0.75 9.56 -9.07
C ARG A 93 -1.60 9.26 -7.83
N GLN A 94 -2.04 8.02 -7.66
CA GLN A 94 -2.78 7.61 -6.45
C GLN A 94 -1.92 7.79 -5.19
N ILE A 95 -0.66 7.38 -5.23
CA ILE A 95 0.27 7.53 -4.11
C ILE A 95 0.54 9.01 -3.79
N ASP A 96 0.73 9.86 -4.79
CA ASP A 96 0.98 11.30 -4.61
C ASP A 96 -0.25 12.02 -4.04
N LEU A 97 -1.46 11.64 -4.48
CA LEU A 97 -2.71 12.13 -3.91
C LEU A 97 -2.85 11.77 -2.43
N VAL A 98 -2.48 10.54 -2.05
CA VAL A 98 -2.49 10.14 -0.65
C VAL A 98 -1.44 10.89 0.17
N LYS A 99 -0.21 10.97 -0.32
CA LYS A 99 0.89 11.66 0.39
C LYS A 99 0.68 13.16 0.54
N SER A 100 -0.01 13.81 -0.40
CA SER A 100 -0.33 15.23 -0.33
C SER A 100 -1.53 15.54 0.58
N SER A 101 -2.30 14.52 0.97
CA SER A 101 -3.46 14.70 1.81
C SER A 101 -3.10 14.87 3.28
N PRO A 102 -3.69 15.84 4.01
CA PRO A 102 -3.56 15.90 5.47
C PRO A 102 -4.33 14.76 6.17
N ALA A 103 -5.05 13.91 5.42
CA ALA A 103 -5.84 12.79 5.91
C ALA A 103 -5.09 11.90 6.89
N ALA A 104 -3.87 11.47 6.55
CA ALA A 104 -3.08 10.58 7.39
C ALA A 104 -2.77 11.20 8.78
N TYR A 105 -2.40 12.47 8.80
CA TYR A 105 -2.13 13.19 10.05
C TYR A 105 -3.41 13.40 10.88
N ALA A 106 -4.50 13.77 10.22
CA ALA A 106 -5.80 13.92 10.88
C ALA A 106 -6.31 12.58 11.46
N CYS A 107 -6.14 11.48 10.72
CA CYS A 107 -6.52 10.15 11.18
C CYS A 107 -5.70 9.69 12.38
N ASP A 108 -4.38 9.95 12.39
CA ASP A 108 -3.51 9.66 13.53
C ASP A 108 -3.97 10.43 14.79
N LEU A 109 -4.21 11.75 14.65
CA LEU A 109 -4.71 12.57 15.77
C LEU A 109 -6.04 12.04 16.30
N VAL A 110 -6.99 11.74 15.41
CA VAL A 110 -8.29 11.20 15.79
C VAL A 110 -8.15 9.85 16.49
N LEU A 111 -7.31 8.95 15.97
CA LEU A 111 -7.11 7.63 16.55
C LEU A 111 -6.49 7.72 17.95
N GLN A 112 -5.50 8.61 18.15
CA GLN A 112 -4.89 8.86 19.45
C GLN A 112 -5.90 9.38 20.47
N GLN A 113 -6.87 10.21 20.06
CA GLN A 113 -7.91 10.68 20.97
C GLN A 113 -8.95 9.61 21.23
N VAL A 114 -9.49 8.97 20.18
CA VAL A 114 -10.53 7.93 20.29
C VAL A 114 -10.05 6.75 21.14
N ALA A 115 -8.78 6.34 21.01
CA ALA A 115 -8.21 5.25 21.79
C ALA A 115 -8.19 5.53 23.31
N ARG A 116 -8.26 6.80 23.75
CA ARG A 116 -8.31 7.17 25.17
C ARG A 116 -9.71 7.05 25.77
N PHE A 117 -10.75 7.08 24.93
CA PHE A 117 -12.15 7.10 25.35
C PHE A 117 -12.90 5.79 25.06
N LEU A 118 -12.35 4.92 24.21
CA LEU A 118 -12.96 3.64 23.91
C LEU A 118 -12.49 2.53 24.87
N SER A 119 -13.42 1.71 25.32
CA SER A 119 -13.10 0.42 25.93
C SER A 119 -12.42 -0.50 24.90
N TYR A 120 -11.70 -1.52 25.39
CA TYR A 120 -11.04 -2.50 24.52
C TYR A 120 -11.99 -3.14 23.50
N GLY A 121 -13.21 -3.50 23.92
CA GLY A 121 -14.22 -4.09 23.02
C GLY A 121 -14.67 -3.13 21.91
N GLN A 122 -14.89 -1.86 22.24
CA GLN A 122 -15.24 -0.84 21.26
C GLN A 122 -14.09 -0.55 20.29
N LEU A 123 -12.86 -0.51 20.79
CA LEU A 123 -11.67 -0.35 19.96
C LEU A 123 -11.50 -1.53 18.99
N ALA A 124 -11.71 -2.76 19.45
CA ALA A 124 -11.65 -3.95 18.60
C ALA A 124 -12.70 -3.91 17.47
N LEU A 125 -13.94 -3.50 17.79
CA LEU A 125 -15.00 -3.33 16.79
C LEU A 125 -14.67 -2.23 15.77
N PHE A 126 -14.13 -1.10 16.25
CA PHE A 126 -13.69 -0.01 15.40
C PHE A 126 -12.57 -0.47 14.45
N LEU A 127 -11.54 -1.14 14.96
CA LEU A 127 -10.44 -1.67 14.14
C LEU A 127 -10.95 -2.70 13.13
N LYS A 128 -11.86 -3.61 13.53
CA LYS A 128 -12.50 -4.55 12.60
C LYS A 128 -13.25 -3.81 11.49
N HIS A 129 -13.96 -2.73 11.82
CA HIS A 129 -14.62 -1.88 10.83
C HIS A 129 -13.62 -1.25 9.85
N CYS A 130 -12.49 -0.73 10.34
CA CYS A 130 -11.44 -0.18 9.49
C CYS A 130 -10.81 -1.26 8.59
N ILE A 131 -10.53 -2.44 9.13
CA ILE A 131 -9.95 -3.56 8.38
C ILE A 131 -10.86 -4.01 7.24
N SER A 132 -12.18 -4.02 7.45
CA SER A 132 -13.16 -4.38 6.40
C SER A 132 -13.22 -3.45 5.19
N LYS A 133 -12.44 -2.35 5.15
CA LYS A 133 -12.43 -1.39 4.03
C LYS A 133 -11.41 -1.71 2.95
N TYR A 134 -10.51 -2.67 3.20
CA TYR A 134 -9.48 -3.06 2.27
C TYR A 134 -9.38 -4.58 2.13
N THR A 135 -9.00 -5.02 0.95
CA THR A 135 -8.79 -6.44 0.65
C THR A 135 -7.32 -6.79 0.71
N ILE A 136 -6.42 -5.81 0.50
CA ILE A 136 -4.98 -6.02 0.50
C ILE A 136 -4.29 -5.16 1.57
N LEU A 137 -3.45 -5.76 2.41
CA LEU A 137 -2.48 -5.02 3.22
C LEU A 137 -1.14 -4.97 2.47
N LEU A 138 -0.69 -3.78 2.08
CA LEU A 138 0.59 -3.54 1.43
C LEU A 138 1.59 -2.95 2.42
N SER A 139 2.69 -3.67 2.65
CA SER A 139 3.84 -3.19 3.40
C SER A 139 5.03 -3.04 2.47
N ASN A 140 5.77 -1.95 2.57
CA ASN A 140 7.02 -1.75 1.86
C ASN A 140 8.10 -1.27 2.82
N VAL A 141 9.06 -2.15 3.12
CA VAL A 141 10.07 -1.96 4.13
C VAL A 141 11.46 -1.89 3.47
N PRO A 142 12.15 -0.75 3.51
CA PRO A 142 13.54 -0.68 3.11
C PRO A 142 14.38 -1.49 4.11
N GLY A 143 15.03 -2.55 3.65
CA GLY A 143 15.92 -3.36 4.48
C GLY A 143 17.40 -2.98 4.30
N PRO A 144 18.29 -3.73 4.98
CA PRO A 144 19.73 -3.49 4.94
C PRO A 144 20.28 -3.51 3.50
N GLN A 145 21.10 -2.51 3.19
CA GLN A 145 21.76 -2.40 1.87
C GLN A 145 23.09 -3.18 1.79
N THR A 146 23.52 -3.77 2.91
CA THR A 146 24.73 -4.58 3.02
C THR A 146 24.36 -5.96 3.57
N PRO A 147 25.17 -7.01 3.28
CA PRO A 147 24.93 -8.34 3.81
C PRO A 147 24.81 -8.35 5.34
N CYS A 148 23.84 -9.11 5.83
CA CYS A 148 23.68 -9.42 7.25
C CYS A 148 24.19 -10.83 7.52
N TYR A 149 24.64 -11.08 8.75
CA TYR A 149 25.15 -12.39 9.17
C TYR A 149 24.39 -12.88 10.39
N PHE A 150 24.03 -14.16 10.40
CA PHE A 150 23.38 -14.83 11.54
C PHE A 150 24.12 -16.13 11.84
N GLY A 151 24.60 -16.29 13.07
CA GLY A 151 25.38 -17.47 13.46
C GLY A 151 26.72 -17.63 12.72
N GLY A 152 27.24 -16.56 12.11
CA GLY A 152 28.48 -16.58 11.31
C GLY A 152 28.26 -16.77 9.80
N GLU A 153 27.04 -17.11 9.37
CA GLU A 153 26.68 -17.31 7.97
C GLU A 153 25.99 -16.08 7.38
N GLU A 154 26.21 -15.81 6.09
CA GLU A 154 25.53 -14.72 5.37
C GLU A 154 24.05 -15.06 5.17
N VAL A 155 23.17 -14.10 5.46
CA VAL A 155 21.74 -14.19 5.15
C VAL A 155 21.56 -14.01 3.64
N ASP A 156 21.01 -15.00 2.94
CA ASP A 156 20.84 -14.96 1.48
C ASP A 156 19.62 -14.12 1.04
N ASP A 157 18.52 -14.20 1.78
CA ASP A 157 17.29 -13.46 1.49
C ASP A 157 16.55 -13.06 2.78
N LEU A 158 15.69 -12.06 2.65
CA LEU A 158 14.89 -11.52 3.74
C LEU A 158 13.44 -11.40 3.27
N HIS A 159 12.51 -11.96 4.02
CA HIS A 159 11.08 -11.91 3.77
C HIS A 159 10.33 -11.47 5.02
N PHE A 160 9.22 -10.76 4.83
CA PHE A 160 8.31 -10.38 5.90
C PHE A 160 6.91 -10.92 5.60
N TYR A 161 6.26 -11.41 6.65
CA TYR A 161 4.89 -11.89 6.61
C TYR A 161 4.12 -11.27 7.76
N THR A 162 2.89 -10.83 7.46
CA THR A 162 1.92 -10.37 8.45
C THR A 162 0.60 -11.07 8.18
N PHE A 163 -0.13 -11.37 9.25
CA PHE A 163 -1.47 -11.95 9.16
C PHE A 163 -2.48 -10.97 9.76
N LEU A 164 -3.45 -10.58 8.92
CA LEU A 164 -4.62 -9.80 9.30
C LEU A 164 -5.86 -10.46 8.69
N PRO A 165 -7.07 -10.24 9.22
CA PRO A 165 -8.31 -10.76 8.62
C PRO A 165 -8.67 -9.95 7.36
N VAL A 166 -7.81 -10.04 6.35
CA VAL A 166 -7.87 -9.37 5.04
C VAL A 166 -7.67 -10.42 3.94
N GLY A 167 -8.00 -10.09 2.69
CA GLY A 167 -7.89 -11.05 1.59
C GLY A 167 -6.45 -11.48 1.31
N CYS A 168 -5.51 -10.52 1.27
CA CYS A 168 -4.10 -10.81 1.04
C CYS A 168 -3.20 -9.78 1.71
N TYR A 169 -2.09 -10.24 2.29
CA TYR A 169 -0.94 -9.41 2.63
C TYR A 169 0.06 -9.45 1.47
N CYS A 170 0.63 -8.29 1.14
CA CYS A 170 1.70 -8.12 0.17
C CYS A 170 2.85 -7.37 0.85
N GLY A 171 3.98 -8.04 1.06
CA GLY A 171 5.17 -7.50 1.72
C GLY A 171 6.31 -7.28 0.75
N LEU A 172 6.66 -6.03 0.49
CA LEU A 172 7.85 -5.64 -0.27
C LEU A 172 9.00 -5.37 0.68
N VAL A 173 10.13 -6.01 0.43
CA VAL A 173 11.36 -5.78 1.19
C VAL A 173 12.54 -5.72 0.25
N SER A 174 13.45 -4.79 0.51
CA SER A 174 14.74 -4.73 -0.19
C SER A 174 15.86 -5.18 0.74
N TYR A 175 16.72 -6.07 0.28
CA TYR A 175 17.85 -6.58 1.05
C TYR A 175 19.01 -6.89 0.11
N ASN A 176 20.21 -6.40 0.47
CA ASN A 176 21.46 -6.69 -0.26
C ASN A 176 21.34 -6.56 -1.80
N GLY A 177 20.73 -5.46 -2.27
CA GLY A 177 20.53 -5.21 -3.71
C GLY A 177 19.41 -6.02 -4.38
N LYS A 178 18.75 -6.94 -3.68
CA LYS A 178 17.56 -7.67 -4.12
C LYS A 178 16.27 -6.98 -3.62
N VAL A 179 15.16 -7.27 -4.28
CA VAL A 179 13.81 -6.87 -3.82
C VAL A 179 12.92 -8.10 -3.88
N SER A 180 12.31 -8.42 -2.75
CA SER A 180 11.45 -9.60 -2.59
C SER A 180 10.02 -9.13 -2.35
N CYS A 181 9.05 -9.82 -2.96
CA CYS A 181 7.62 -9.61 -2.73
C CYS A 181 7.02 -10.88 -2.12
N SER A 182 6.51 -10.75 -0.91
CA SER A 182 5.92 -11.85 -0.14
C SER A 182 4.41 -11.73 -0.18
N PHE A 183 3.72 -12.83 -0.42
CA PHE A 183 2.26 -12.90 -0.41
C PHE A 183 1.81 -13.82 0.72
N ALA A 184 0.78 -13.43 1.46
CA ALA A 184 0.14 -14.29 2.44
C ALA A 184 -1.38 -14.10 2.39
N SER A 185 -2.12 -15.20 2.35
CA SER A 185 -3.59 -15.22 2.36
C SER A 185 -4.08 -16.25 3.37
N ASP A 186 -5.37 -16.17 3.69
CA ASP A 186 -6.05 -17.21 4.47
C ASP A 186 -6.04 -18.54 3.69
N ALA A 187 -5.92 -19.67 4.41
CA ALA A 187 -5.84 -21.00 3.80
C ALA A 187 -7.13 -21.41 3.05
N HIS A 188 -8.25 -20.72 3.29
CA HIS A 188 -9.51 -20.90 2.57
C HIS A 188 -9.58 -20.08 1.26
N LEU A 189 -8.59 -19.25 0.98
CA LEU A 189 -8.46 -18.51 -0.27
C LEU A 189 -7.55 -19.26 -1.26
N PRO A 190 -7.61 -18.93 -2.56
CA PRO A 190 -6.70 -19.50 -3.55
C PRO A 190 -5.23 -19.34 -3.16
N ASP A 191 -4.41 -20.31 -3.59
CA ASP A 191 -2.98 -20.37 -3.26
C ASP A 191 -2.26 -19.08 -3.74
N PRO A 192 -1.67 -18.29 -2.82
CA PRO A 192 -1.00 -17.04 -3.16
C PRO A 192 0.25 -17.25 -4.02
N THR A 193 0.74 -18.49 -4.15
CA THR A 193 1.82 -18.87 -5.06
C THR A 193 1.48 -18.54 -6.51
N HIS A 194 0.20 -18.59 -6.90
CA HIS A 194 -0.22 -18.14 -8.22
C HIS A 194 0.11 -16.65 -8.43
N LEU A 195 -0.18 -15.78 -7.45
CA LEU A 195 0.24 -14.38 -7.53
C LEU A 195 1.77 -14.24 -7.56
N ALA A 196 2.47 -14.98 -6.69
CA ALA A 196 3.92 -14.89 -6.55
C ALA A 196 4.68 -15.21 -7.84
N HIS A 197 4.27 -16.24 -8.60
CA HIS A 197 4.93 -16.62 -9.85
C HIS A 197 4.88 -15.53 -10.94
N ARG A 198 3.92 -14.60 -10.87
CA ARG A 198 3.76 -13.52 -11.86
C ARG A 198 4.60 -12.28 -11.52
N TRP A 199 5.07 -12.15 -10.28
CA TRP A 199 5.76 -10.94 -9.81
C TRP A 199 7.02 -10.62 -10.61
N ALA A 200 7.89 -11.61 -10.81
CA ALA A 200 9.14 -11.43 -11.54
C ALA A 200 8.88 -11.17 -13.03
N ASP A 201 7.99 -11.96 -13.64
CA ASP A 201 7.59 -11.81 -15.04
C ASP A 201 7.00 -10.42 -15.32
N GLU A 202 6.14 -9.90 -14.45
CA GLU A 202 5.57 -8.56 -14.62
C GLU A 202 6.62 -7.45 -14.51
N PHE A 203 7.65 -7.63 -13.67
CA PHE A 203 8.76 -6.70 -13.66
C PHE A 203 9.60 -6.79 -14.93
N ASP A 204 9.87 -7.99 -15.43
CA ASP A 204 10.64 -8.20 -16.66
C ASP A 204 9.92 -7.62 -17.88
N ASP A 205 8.61 -7.82 -17.98
CA ASP A 205 7.77 -7.23 -19.03
C ASP A 205 7.74 -5.69 -18.94
N LEU A 206 7.58 -5.12 -17.73
CA LEU A 206 7.64 -3.67 -17.52
C LEU A 206 9.01 -3.12 -17.92
N TYR A 207 10.08 -3.80 -17.50
CA TYR A 207 11.46 -3.40 -17.81
C TYR A 207 11.68 -3.36 -19.32
N HIS A 208 11.24 -4.41 -20.04
CA HIS A 208 11.34 -4.47 -21.49
C HIS A 208 10.50 -3.38 -22.18
N GLU A 209 9.25 -3.18 -21.78
CA GLU A 209 8.37 -2.14 -22.34
C GLU A 209 8.98 -0.74 -22.16
N VAL A 210 9.49 -0.44 -20.97
CA VAL A 210 10.10 0.86 -20.64
C VAL A 210 11.38 1.10 -21.44
N LEU A 211 12.28 0.12 -21.51
CA LEU A 211 13.56 0.29 -22.21
C LEU A 211 13.44 0.33 -23.73
N THR A 212 12.44 -0.34 -24.30
CA THR A 212 12.18 -0.30 -25.74
C THR A 212 11.36 0.92 -26.17
N HIS A 213 10.67 1.58 -25.23
CA HIS A 213 9.90 2.79 -25.51
C HIS A 213 10.81 3.95 -25.98
N LYS A 214 10.54 4.44 -27.19
CA LYS A 214 11.24 5.58 -27.80
C LYS A 214 10.59 6.90 -27.36
N GLY A 215 11.37 7.79 -26.77
CA GLY A 215 10.93 9.12 -26.37
C GLY A 215 10.71 9.27 -24.86
N PRO A 216 10.30 10.48 -24.43
CA PRO A 216 10.01 10.76 -23.03
C PRO A 216 8.73 10.05 -22.59
N LEU A 217 8.77 9.38 -21.45
CA LEU A 217 7.58 8.87 -20.78
C LEU A 217 6.87 10.06 -20.14
N GLN A 218 5.83 10.55 -20.80
CA GLN A 218 5.00 11.64 -20.27
C GLN A 218 3.85 11.05 -19.47
N GLU A 219 3.48 11.72 -18.38
CA GLU A 219 2.27 11.37 -17.66
C GLU A 219 1.06 11.65 -18.57
N PRO A 220 0.17 10.66 -18.80
CA PRO A 220 -1.01 10.89 -19.62
C PRO A 220 -1.93 11.93 -18.97
N PRO A 221 -2.55 12.83 -19.77
CA PRO A 221 -3.51 13.79 -19.26
C PRO A 221 -4.69 13.05 -18.63
N HIS A 222 -5.04 13.43 -17.39
CA HIS A 222 -6.06 12.72 -16.62
C HIS A 222 -7.21 13.66 -16.23
N PRO A 223 -8.49 13.24 -16.35
CA PRO A 223 -9.60 13.97 -15.76
C PRO A 223 -9.46 14.03 -14.24
N ALA A 224 -9.87 15.10 -13.58
CA ALA A 224 -9.83 15.19 -12.13
C ALA A 224 -10.60 14.01 -11.50
N LEU A 225 -9.89 13.03 -10.92
CA LEU A 225 -10.55 11.95 -10.19
C LEU A 225 -11.13 12.54 -8.90
N PRO A 226 -12.36 12.18 -8.52
CA PRO A 226 -12.82 12.47 -7.18
C PRO A 226 -11.89 11.77 -6.19
N PHE A 227 -11.27 12.55 -5.32
CA PHE A 227 -10.35 12.08 -4.30
C PHE A 227 -11.01 11.01 -3.41
N VAL A 228 -10.57 9.75 -3.50
CA VAL A 228 -11.14 8.63 -2.71
C VAL A 228 -10.82 8.76 -1.23
N GLY A 229 -9.75 9.49 -0.87
CA GLY A 229 -9.40 9.76 0.53
C GLY A 229 -10.46 10.59 1.27
N GLU A 230 -11.34 11.31 0.57
CA GLU A 230 -12.48 11.98 1.23
C GLU A 230 -13.47 10.98 1.81
N ALA A 231 -13.68 9.83 1.16
CA ALA A 231 -14.65 8.84 1.65
C ALA A 231 -14.12 8.10 2.90
N ALA A 232 -12.83 7.75 2.92
CA ALA A 232 -12.20 7.10 4.06
C ALA A 232 -11.97 8.08 5.23
N SER A 233 -11.50 9.31 4.98
CA SER A 233 -11.43 10.35 6.00
C SER A 233 -12.81 10.74 6.51
N ARG A 234 -13.84 10.87 5.67
CA ARG A 234 -15.23 11.11 6.14
C ARG A 234 -15.78 9.92 6.91
N ALA A 235 -15.46 8.68 6.53
CA ALA A 235 -15.89 7.49 7.28
C ALA A 235 -15.19 7.41 8.64
N LEU A 236 -13.88 7.67 8.71
CA LEU A 236 -13.11 7.74 9.95
C LEU A 236 -13.56 8.92 10.82
N LEU A 237 -13.80 10.10 10.24
CA LEU A 237 -14.40 11.25 10.95
C LEU A 237 -15.79 10.89 11.45
N ARG A 238 -16.63 10.24 10.64
CA ARG A 238 -17.99 9.82 11.05
C ARG A 238 -17.95 8.76 12.13
N CYS A 239 -17.04 7.79 12.07
CA CYS A 239 -16.84 6.80 13.12
C CYS A 239 -16.30 7.44 14.41
N ALA A 240 -15.39 8.41 14.31
CA ALA A 240 -14.88 9.15 15.46
C ALA A 240 -15.92 10.10 16.07
N LEU A 241 -16.72 10.76 15.24
CA LEU A 241 -17.85 11.60 15.67
C LEU A 241 -18.97 10.73 16.27
N ALA A 242 -19.25 9.55 15.72
CA ALA A 242 -20.22 8.61 16.29
C ALA A 242 -19.72 8.01 17.61
N ALA A 243 -18.43 7.66 17.71
CA ALA A 243 -17.80 7.21 18.95
C ALA A 243 -17.79 8.32 20.01
N GLY A 244 -17.51 9.57 19.62
CA GLY A 244 -17.58 10.75 20.48
C GLY A 244 -19.00 11.09 20.94
N ALA A 245 -20.00 10.98 20.05
CA ALA A 245 -21.41 11.22 20.39
C ALA A 245 -21.95 10.16 21.37
N VAL A 246 -21.52 8.90 21.25
CA VAL A 246 -21.86 7.83 22.20
C VAL A 246 -21.17 8.06 23.55
N GLY A 247 -19.92 8.53 23.55
CA GLY A 247 -19.19 8.87 24.78
C GLY A 247 -19.78 10.08 25.53
N VAL A 248 -20.19 11.12 24.81
CA VAL A 248 -20.85 12.30 25.39
C VAL A 248 -22.26 11.97 25.91
N ALA A 249 -23.02 11.14 25.20
CA ALA A 249 -24.33 10.68 25.66
C ALA A 249 -24.23 9.81 26.94
N ALA A 250 -23.19 8.98 27.06
CA ALA A 250 -22.95 8.18 28.26
C ALA A 250 -22.46 9.01 29.46
N ALA A 251 -21.75 10.12 29.22
CA ALA A 251 -21.26 11.03 30.27
C ALA A 251 -22.33 12.03 30.76
N VAL A 252 -23.38 12.28 29.98
CA VAL A 252 -24.49 13.20 30.33
C VAL A 252 -25.67 12.44 31.00
N LEU A 253 -25.70 11.11 30.91
CA LEU A 253 -26.76 10.26 31.47
C LEU A 253 -26.28 9.37 32.64
N GLY A 254 -25.07 9.60 33.16
CA GLY A 254 -24.48 8.88 34.30
C GLY A 254 -24.47 9.71 35.58
#